data_AF-A0A225D6N0-F1
#
_entry.id   AF-A0A225D6N0-F1
#
_cell.length_a   1.000
_cell.length_b   1.000
_cell.length_c   1.000
_cell.angle_alpha   90.00
_cell.angle_beta   90.00
_cell.angle_gamma   90.00
#
_symmetry.space_group_name_H-M   'P 1'
#
loop_
_entity.id
_entity.type
_entity.pdbx_description
1 polymer ?
#
loop_
_entity_poly.entity_id
_entity_poly.type
_entity_poly.pdbx_seq_one_letter_code
_entity_poly.pdbx_strand_id
1 'polypeptide(L)'
;MTDPLRDLLAAADRTDPLFSAADFVRWPNGAARQFEQLGLLAETSPSAYVACDSCGGDHVEQVIWLDTPTPRRAFIPCPADGRVRIDPERLRRWTVRRPKLAERVAAAAGAIGEVTERVPTHLWKLGTIRTGGRIWSSFLAVGLHHPTGVATVAMVPELGNSNALLFILSVSPPASIWSATAPRIVPLVDVLSLGSRGLNLDRETLESALTPSSEPLPAPSPIALPAGTTWDQVELIVDDHVLTVRVGMTERRVGFAAAGFEDGRKSNVPDQTWAILTLLARRGGILGTPDSITTKSGAFKRAMSQIRKRLNALVGLDDDPFHPVGRGSDYRTRFRIRAESGSVFPTPSGATWSDISIVEVAPGVITVSADDTSVGVEKTNAHSISSAQFEATVGASHRTVRYTVADLDAPIPARDALLDVLRGGGTVRRPGTDDGMLALGSFLSRFFLLDSPPLTFHLGKWTTEFEAYSSAEDGDR
;
A
#
# COMPACT_ATOMS: atom_id res chain seq x y z
N MET A 1 3.22 37.06 -3.62
CA MET A 1 2.05 36.83 -4.50
C MET A 1 1.60 35.40 -4.30
N THR A 2 0.33 35.18 -4.00
CA THR A 2 -0.21 33.82 -3.84
C THR A 2 -0.58 33.22 -5.20
N ASP A 3 -0.61 31.89 -5.28
CA ASP A 3 -1.11 31.16 -6.44
C ASP A 3 -2.66 31.16 -6.40
N PRO A 4 -3.34 31.86 -7.32
CA PRO A 4 -4.79 32.00 -7.30
C PRO A 4 -5.53 30.67 -7.43
N LEU A 5 -4.97 29.68 -8.14
CA LEU A 5 -5.62 28.38 -8.32
C LEU A 5 -5.57 27.59 -7.01
N ARG A 6 -4.44 27.63 -6.30
CA ARG A 6 -4.33 27.01 -4.96
C ARG A 6 -5.32 27.62 -3.98
N ASP A 7 -5.43 28.94 -3.95
CA ASP A 7 -6.38 29.64 -3.09
C ASP A 7 -7.83 29.27 -3.44
N LEU A 8 -8.17 29.19 -4.74
CA LEU A 8 -9.49 28.75 -5.21
C LEU A 8 -9.82 27.31 -4.78
N LEU A 9 -8.88 26.37 -4.95
CA LEU A 9 -9.07 24.96 -4.58
C LEU A 9 -9.21 24.80 -3.06
N ALA A 10 -8.37 25.49 -2.28
CA ALA A 10 -8.50 25.50 -0.82
C ALA A 10 -9.84 26.10 -0.39
N ALA A 11 -10.28 27.19 -1.03
CA ALA A 11 -11.55 27.81 -0.74
C ALA A 11 -12.74 26.89 -1.04
N ALA A 12 -12.70 26.18 -2.17
CA ALA A 12 -13.74 25.24 -2.57
C ALA A 12 -13.90 24.06 -1.59
N ASP A 13 -12.82 23.67 -0.90
CA ASP A 13 -12.81 22.56 0.06
C ASP A 13 -13.42 22.91 1.43
N ARG A 14 -13.57 24.21 1.74
CA ARG A 14 -14.22 24.69 2.97
C ARG A 14 -15.73 24.53 2.88
N THR A 15 -16.39 24.36 4.03
CA THR A 15 -17.86 24.37 4.16
C THR A 15 -18.48 25.62 3.54
N ASP A 16 -17.86 26.79 3.75
CA ASP A 16 -18.29 28.08 3.19
C ASP A 16 -17.25 28.59 2.17
N PRO A 17 -17.45 28.33 0.86
CA PRO A 17 -16.44 28.59 -0.16
C PRO A 17 -16.49 30.06 -0.64
N LEU A 18 -16.32 31.00 0.29
CA LEU A 18 -16.44 32.44 0.03
C LEU A 18 -15.09 33.16 -0.08
N PHE A 19 -15.04 34.14 -0.97
CA PHE A 19 -14.02 35.16 -1.05
C PHE A 19 -14.62 36.53 -0.81
N SER A 20 -13.85 37.39 -0.16
CA SER A 20 -14.07 38.83 -0.04
C SER A 20 -13.22 39.58 -1.06
N ALA A 21 -13.54 40.86 -1.29
CA ALA A 21 -12.72 41.71 -2.16
C ALA A 21 -11.26 41.83 -1.68
N ALA A 22 -11.03 41.74 -0.37
CA ALA A 22 -9.69 41.81 0.22
C ALA A 22 -8.82 40.60 -0.12
N ASP A 23 -9.43 39.41 -0.33
CA ASP A 23 -8.69 38.19 -0.66
C ASP A 23 -8.00 38.29 -2.02
N PHE A 24 -8.63 38.98 -2.98
CA PHE A 24 -8.10 39.14 -4.34
C PHE A 24 -6.97 40.16 -4.46
N VAL A 25 -6.74 41.01 -3.45
CA VAL A 25 -5.63 41.97 -3.45
C VAL A 25 -4.27 41.26 -3.56
N ARG A 26 -4.19 40.01 -3.08
CA ARG A 26 -2.96 39.20 -3.10
C ARG A 26 -2.74 38.45 -4.43
N TRP A 27 -3.75 38.43 -5.30
CA TRP A 27 -3.72 37.75 -6.57
C TRP A 27 -3.12 38.63 -7.68
N PRO A 28 -2.53 38.04 -8.73
CA PRO A 28 -2.16 38.76 -9.94
C PRO A 28 -3.38 39.45 -10.57
N ASN A 29 -3.15 40.63 -11.15
CA ASN A 29 -4.19 41.40 -11.84
C ASN A 29 -4.90 40.54 -12.91
N GLY A 30 -6.23 40.52 -12.85
CA GLY A 30 -7.07 39.81 -13.82
C GLY A 30 -7.37 38.34 -13.47
N ALA A 31 -6.71 37.73 -12.47
CA ALA A 31 -6.95 36.33 -12.09
C ALA A 31 -8.40 36.08 -11.62
N ALA A 32 -8.95 36.96 -10.77
CA ALA A 32 -10.34 36.85 -10.31
C ALA A 32 -11.33 36.92 -11.48
N ARG A 33 -11.14 37.89 -12.39
CA ARG A 33 -11.95 38.04 -13.60
C ARG A 33 -11.85 36.81 -14.51
N GLN A 34 -10.67 36.20 -14.60
CA GLN A 34 -10.49 34.97 -15.38
C GLN A 34 -11.31 33.82 -14.78
N PHE A 35 -11.33 33.64 -13.46
CA PHE A 35 -12.17 32.62 -12.82
C PHE A 35 -13.67 32.90 -12.96
N GLU A 36 -14.10 34.16 -12.94
CA GLU A 36 -15.48 34.56 -13.25
C GLU A 36 -15.85 34.20 -14.70
N GLN A 37 -14.99 34.50 -15.67
CA GLN A 37 -15.20 34.13 -17.09
C GLN A 37 -15.24 32.61 -17.30
N LEU A 38 -14.47 31.86 -16.51
CA LEU A 38 -14.54 30.40 -16.49
C LEU A 38 -15.80 29.88 -15.79
N GLY A 39 -16.52 30.75 -15.07
CA GLY A 39 -17.70 30.43 -14.27
C GLY A 39 -17.38 29.76 -12.94
N LEU A 40 -16.12 29.74 -12.52
CA LEU A 40 -15.64 29.13 -11.28
C LEU A 40 -15.95 30.00 -10.07
N LEU A 41 -16.00 31.32 -10.25
CA LEU A 41 -16.47 32.28 -9.27
C LEU A 41 -17.78 32.90 -9.75
N ALA A 42 -18.69 33.15 -8.80
CA ALA A 42 -19.83 34.02 -9.01
C ALA A 42 -19.99 34.96 -7.82
N GLU A 43 -20.28 36.21 -8.12
CA GLU A 43 -20.64 37.18 -7.09
C GLU A 43 -21.90 36.71 -6.35
N THR A 44 -21.90 36.87 -5.04
CA THR A 44 -23.01 36.51 -4.14
C THR A 44 -23.42 37.71 -3.30
N SER A 45 -24.41 37.52 -2.43
CA SER A 45 -24.91 38.58 -1.55
C SER A 45 -23.76 39.26 -0.80
N PRO A 46 -23.74 40.60 -0.71
CA PRO A 46 -22.69 41.33 -0.01
C PRO A 46 -22.61 40.91 1.46
N SER A 47 -21.45 41.12 2.08
CA SER A 47 -21.27 40.83 3.50
C SER A 47 -22.20 41.71 4.33
N ALA A 48 -22.92 41.09 5.26
CA ALA A 48 -23.75 41.80 6.24
C ALA A 48 -22.93 42.31 7.43
N TYR A 49 -21.67 41.87 7.57
CA TYR A 49 -20.78 42.21 8.68
C TYR A 49 -19.39 42.54 8.15
N VAL A 50 -18.69 43.47 8.81
CA VAL A 50 -17.31 43.83 8.45
C VAL A 50 -16.53 44.22 9.69
N ALA A 51 -15.23 43.92 9.71
CA ALA A 51 -14.32 44.40 10.73
C ALA A 51 -14.09 45.91 10.58
N CYS A 52 -14.03 46.63 11.71
CA CYS A 52 -13.76 48.06 11.70
C CYS A 52 -12.27 48.35 11.62
N ASP A 53 -11.85 49.04 10.55
CA ASP A 53 -10.45 49.44 10.37
C ASP A 53 -10.08 50.72 11.14
N SER A 54 -11.05 51.44 11.71
CA SER A 54 -10.79 52.75 12.34
C SER A 54 -10.28 52.64 13.78
N CYS A 55 -10.83 51.70 14.56
CA CYS A 55 -10.60 51.67 16.01
C CYS A 55 -9.39 50.83 16.46
N GLY A 56 -8.70 50.15 15.53
CA GLY A 56 -7.58 49.24 15.83
C GLY A 56 -7.90 48.00 16.68
N GLY A 57 -9.16 47.80 17.06
CA GLY A 57 -9.62 46.71 17.93
C GLY A 57 -10.22 45.50 17.20
N ASP A 58 -10.14 45.45 15.86
CA ASP A 58 -10.64 44.36 15.01
C ASP A 58 -12.10 43.91 15.29
N HIS A 59 -12.93 44.78 15.87
CA HIS A 59 -14.33 44.44 16.14
C HIS A 59 -15.12 44.29 14.83
N VAL A 60 -16.01 43.32 14.79
CA VAL A 60 -16.88 43.01 13.64
C VAL A 60 -18.29 43.47 13.96
N GLU A 61 -18.88 44.25 13.06
CA GLU A 61 -20.18 44.86 13.29
C GLU A 61 -21.08 44.77 12.05
N GLN A 62 -22.41 44.82 12.26
CA GLN A 62 -23.38 44.74 11.18
C GLN A 62 -23.37 46.01 10.32
N VAL A 63 -23.39 45.81 8.99
CA VAL A 63 -23.47 46.88 8.02
C VAL A 63 -24.89 47.44 7.95
N ILE A 64 -25.01 48.74 8.16
CA ILE A 64 -26.23 49.53 8.02
C ILE A 64 -26.19 50.28 6.69
N TRP A 65 -27.20 50.04 5.85
CA TRP A 65 -27.39 50.75 4.59
C TRP A 65 -28.30 51.95 4.78
N LEU A 66 -27.86 53.13 4.36
CA LEU A 66 -28.71 54.32 4.32
C LEU A 66 -29.22 54.53 2.89
N ASP A 67 -30.55 54.52 2.74
CA ASP A 67 -31.21 54.91 1.50
C ASP A 67 -31.04 56.41 1.28
N THR A 68 -30.05 56.75 0.47
CA THR A 68 -29.73 58.11 0.03
C THR A 68 -29.79 58.14 -1.50
N PRO A 69 -30.10 59.29 -2.13
CA PRO A 69 -29.95 59.42 -3.57
C PRO A 69 -28.50 59.09 -3.95
N THR A 70 -28.37 58.23 -4.97
CA THR A 70 -27.18 57.46 -5.36
C THR A 70 -25.83 58.22 -5.27
N PRO A 71 -24.74 57.57 -4.80
CA PRO A 71 -24.63 56.15 -4.44
C PRO A 71 -25.10 55.84 -3.00
N ARG A 72 -25.66 54.64 -2.81
CA ARG A 72 -26.00 54.08 -1.48
C ARG A 72 -24.77 54.08 -0.58
N ARG A 73 -24.97 54.39 0.70
CA ARG A 73 -23.89 54.50 1.69
C ARG A 73 -24.01 53.40 2.73
N ALA A 74 -22.91 52.69 2.98
CA ALA A 74 -22.78 51.65 3.99
C ALA A 74 -22.00 52.18 5.20
N PHE A 75 -22.41 51.80 6.41
CA PHE A 75 -21.74 52.18 7.65
C PHE A 75 -21.79 51.06 8.68
N ILE A 76 -20.89 51.11 9.67
CA ILE A 76 -20.98 50.32 10.91
C ILE A 76 -20.96 51.24 12.14
N PRO A 77 -21.69 50.89 13.22
CA PRO A 77 -21.57 51.56 14.52
C PRO A 77 -20.36 51.05 15.31
N CYS A 78 -19.25 51.80 15.28
CA CYS A 78 -18.08 51.55 16.10
C CYS A 78 -18.24 52.12 17.52
N PRO A 79 -17.94 51.34 18.58
CA PRO A 79 -17.98 51.84 19.96
C PRO A 79 -16.98 52.98 20.26
N ALA A 80 -15.85 53.03 19.56
CA ALA A 80 -14.79 54.03 19.76
C ALA A 80 -14.95 55.25 18.84
N ASP A 81 -15.16 55.01 17.54
CA ASP A 81 -15.16 56.04 16.50
C ASP A 81 -16.57 56.46 16.04
N GLY A 82 -17.62 55.88 16.64
CA GLY A 82 -19.00 56.16 16.27
C GLY A 82 -19.35 55.62 14.88
N ARG A 83 -19.82 56.47 13.96
CA ARG A 83 -20.26 56.01 12.63
C ARG A 83 -19.08 55.92 11.66
N VAL A 84 -18.66 54.69 11.35
CA VAL A 84 -17.59 54.44 10.39
C VAL A 84 -18.16 54.12 9.03
N ARG A 85 -17.71 54.82 7.99
CA ARG A 85 -18.14 54.60 6.60
C ARG A 85 -17.42 53.41 5.99
N ILE A 86 -18.18 52.54 5.33
CA ILE A 86 -17.65 51.39 4.61
C ILE A 86 -17.82 51.61 3.10
N ASP A 87 -16.77 51.30 2.35
CA ASP A 87 -16.82 51.24 0.89
C ASP A 87 -17.63 50.01 0.45
N PRO A 88 -18.74 50.16 -0.30
CA PRO A 88 -19.52 49.04 -0.83
C PRO A 88 -18.70 48.00 -1.59
N GLU A 89 -17.61 48.36 -2.26
CA GLU A 89 -16.76 47.39 -2.97
C GLU A 89 -16.12 46.37 -2.00
N ARG A 90 -15.83 46.79 -0.76
CA ARG A 90 -15.29 45.88 0.27
C ARG A 90 -16.29 44.85 0.76
N LEU A 91 -17.59 45.11 0.57
CA LEU A 91 -18.66 44.22 0.99
C LEU A 91 -18.95 43.14 -0.06
N ARG A 92 -18.40 43.26 -1.26
CA ARG A 92 -18.61 42.27 -2.32
C ARG A 92 -18.01 40.93 -1.93
N ARG A 93 -18.73 39.87 -2.25
CA ARG A 93 -18.34 38.49 -1.97
C ARG A 93 -18.52 37.64 -3.20
N TRP A 94 -17.70 36.61 -3.31
CA TRP A 94 -17.78 35.62 -4.38
C TRP A 94 -17.84 34.23 -3.78
N THR A 95 -18.61 33.35 -4.39
CA THR A 95 -18.66 31.94 -4.03
C THR A 95 -18.02 31.08 -5.11
N VAL A 96 -17.29 30.04 -4.71
CA VAL A 96 -16.76 29.06 -5.65
C VAL A 96 -17.87 28.11 -6.11
N ARG A 97 -18.12 28.08 -7.41
CA ARG A 97 -19.13 27.22 -8.03
C ARG A 97 -18.58 25.81 -8.22
N ARG A 98 -18.65 24.98 -7.17
CA ARG A 98 -18.16 23.58 -7.19
C ARG A 98 -18.70 22.73 -8.37
N PRO A 99 -19.99 22.81 -8.76
CA PRO A 99 -20.46 22.09 -9.95
C PRO A 99 -19.74 22.53 -11.22
N LYS A 100 -19.46 23.83 -11.37
CA LYS A 100 -18.73 24.35 -12.52
C LYS A 100 -17.26 23.92 -12.49
N LEU A 101 -16.66 23.83 -11.29
CA LEU A 101 -15.33 23.26 -11.12
C LEU A 101 -15.28 21.79 -11.61
N ALA A 102 -16.26 20.97 -11.24
CA ALA A 102 -16.36 19.59 -11.72
C ALA A 102 -16.41 19.50 -13.26
N GLU A 103 -17.24 20.33 -13.90
CA GLU A 103 -17.31 20.42 -15.37
C GLU A 103 -15.97 20.82 -16.00
N ARG A 104 -15.28 21.82 -15.43
CA ARG A 104 -14.00 22.30 -15.96
C ARG A 104 -12.89 21.27 -15.78
N VAL A 105 -12.87 20.54 -14.66
CA VAL A 105 -11.92 19.45 -14.42
C VAL A 105 -12.20 18.28 -15.37
N ALA A 106 -13.46 17.91 -15.58
CA ALA A 106 -13.84 16.87 -16.54
C ALA A 106 -13.37 17.22 -17.97
N ALA A 107 -13.60 18.47 -18.39
CA ALA A 107 -13.14 18.96 -19.69
C ALA A 107 -11.60 18.96 -19.80
N ALA A 108 -10.88 19.42 -18.76
CA ALA A 108 -9.42 19.44 -18.74
C ALA A 108 -8.81 18.02 -18.77
N ALA A 109 -9.44 17.07 -18.08
CA ALA A 109 -9.05 15.65 -18.07
C ALA A 109 -9.40 14.92 -19.38
N GLY A 110 -10.19 15.54 -20.27
CA GLY A 110 -10.69 14.88 -21.48
C GLY A 110 -11.66 13.74 -21.18
N ALA A 111 -12.44 13.86 -20.11
CA ALA A 111 -13.42 12.85 -19.72
C ALA A 111 -14.54 12.73 -20.75
N ILE A 112 -14.93 11.49 -21.04
CA ILE A 112 -16.03 11.14 -21.94
C ILE A 112 -17.25 10.80 -21.09
N GLY A 113 -18.38 11.49 -21.36
CA GLY A 113 -19.64 11.32 -20.66
C GLY A 113 -20.14 12.63 -20.05
N GLU A 114 -21.29 12.55 -19.40
CA GLU A 114 -21.89 13.69 -18.69
C GLU A 114 -21.38 13.76 -17.24
N VAL A 115 -21.12 14.99 -16.77
CA VAL A 115 -20.81 15.24 -15.37
C VAL A 115 -22.09 15.16 -14.55
N THR A 116 -22.17 14.20 -13.64
CA THR A 116 -23.37 13.96 -12.83
C THR A 116 -23.05 14.11 -11.35
N GLU A 117 -23.87 14.88 -10.64
CA GLU A 117 -23.77 14.99 -9.18
C GLU A 117 -24.27 13.71 -8.53
N ARG A 118 -23.43 13.09 -7.71
CA ARG A 118 -23.74 11.86 -6.97
C ARG A 118 -24.10 12.16 -5.52
N VAL A 119 -23.39 13.12 -4.93
CA VAL A 119 -23.69 13.64 -3.59
C VAL A 119 -23.76 15.15 -3.69
N PRO A 120 -24.90 15.78 -3.34
CA PRO A 120 -25.11 17.21 -3.46
C PRO A 120 -23.94 18.00 -2.88
N THR A 121 -23.34 18.88 -3.68
CA THR A 121 -22.26 19.81 -3.33
C THR A 121 -20.94 19.18 -2.88
N HIS A 122 -20.82 17.85 -2.91
CA HIS A 122 -19.67 17.12 -2.36
C HIS A 122 -19.03 16.13 -3.32
N LEU A 123 -19.78 15.48 -4.22
CA LEU A 123 -19.22 14.46 -5.09
C LEU A 123 -19.88 14.42 -6.46
N TRP A 124 -19.06 14.49 -7.51
CA TRP A 124 -19.48 14.40 -8.90
C TRP A 124 -18.78 13.25 -9.61
N LYS A 125 -19.50 12.52 -10.45
CA LYS A 125 -18.93 11.63 -11.46
C LYS A 125 -18.60 12.46 -12.70
N LEU A 126 -17.35 12.45 -13.12
CA LEU A 126 -16.85 13.29 -14.21
C LEU A 126 -16.94 12.60 -15.59
N GLY A 127 -17.22 11.30 -15.59
CA GLY A 127 -17.20 10.45 -16.78
C GLY A 127 -15.98 9.55 -16.81
N THR A 128 -15.62 9.10 -18.01
CA THR A 128 -14.55 8.10 -18.21
C THR A 128 -13.32 8.76 -18.80
N ILE A 129 -12.14 8.54 -18.23
CA ILE A 129 -10.87 9.02 -18.79
C ILE A 129 -10.00 7.85 -19.25
N ARG A 130 -9.18 8.08 -20.28
CA ARG A 130 -8.18 7.14 -20.77
C ARG A 130 -6.79 7.72 -20.51
N THR A 131 -6.01 7.04 -19.68
CA THR A 131 -4.67 7.50 -19.26
C THR A 131 -3.88 6.33 -18.68
N GLY A 132 -2.57 6.29 -18.91
CA GLY A 132 -1.70 5.18 -18.49
C GLY A 132 -2.09 3.82 -19.10
N GLY A 133 -2.63 3.83 -20.34
CA GLY A 133 -3.10 2.62 -21.03
C GLY A 133 -4.34 1.95 -20.42
N ARG A 134 -5.04 2.64 -19.50
CA ARG A 134 -6.23 2.12 -18.79
C ARG A 134 -7.42 3.07 -18.93
N ILE A 135 -8.60 2.51 -18.67
CA ILE A 135 -9.88 3.23 -18.65
C ILE A 135 -10.27 3.42 -17.18
N TRP A 136 -10.47 4.67 -16.76
CA TRP A 136 -10.84 5.02 -15.40
C TRP A 136 -12.23 5.64 -15.35
N SER A 137 -13.04 5.20 -14.39
CA SER A 137 -14.24 5.91 -13.97
C SER A 137 -13.80 7.04 -13.03
N SER A 138 -13.92 8.29 -13.48
CA SER A 138 -13.38 9.45 -12.80
C SER A 138 -14.43 10.20 -11.97
N PHE A 139 -14.02 10.68 -10.80
CA PHE A 139 -14.85 11.39 -9.82
C PHE A 139 -14.11 12.62 -9.30
N LEU A 140 -14.84 13.64 -8.86
CA LEU A 140 -14.34 14.76 -8.07
C LEU A 140 -15.05 14.76 -6.73
N ALA A 141 -14.30 14.87 -5.63
CA ALA A 141 -14.87 15.05 -4.31
C ALA A 141 -14.28 16.25 -3.58
N VAL A 142 -15.11 16.81 -2.69
CA VAL A 142 -14.85 18.03 -1.93
C VAL A 142 -15.22 17.79 -0.46
N GLY A 143 -14.32 18.18 0.45
CA GLY A 143 -14.54 18.13 1.89
C GLY A 143 -14.53 16.73 2.48
N LEU A 144 -13.91 15.74 1.83
CA LEU A 144 -13.86 14.35 2.34
C LEU A 144 -13.05 14.20 3.64
N HIS A 145 -12.27 15.21 4.01
CA HIS A 145 -11.54 15.27 5.28
C HIS A 145 -12.44 15.70 6.45
N HIS A 146 -13.66 16.20 6.20
CA HIS A 146 -14.62 16.53 7.24
C HIS A 146 -15.29 15.25 7.81
N PRO A 147 -15.90 15.32 9.01
CA PRO A 147 -16.55 14.17 9.65
C PRO A 147 -17.62 13.47 8.81
N THR A 148 -18.22 14.18 7.85
CA THR A 148 -19.25 13.64 6.94
C THR A 148 -18.67 12.79 5.80
N GLY A 149 -17.35 12.76 5.61
CA GLY A 149 -16.68 12.07 4.50
C GLY A 149 -17.00 10.58 4.39
N VAL A 150 -17.14 9.87 5.53
CA VAL A 150 -17.54 8.45 5.57
C VAL A 150 -18.90 8.25 4.92
N ALA A 151 -19.89 9.07 5.29
CA ALA A 151 -21.24 9.00 4.75
C ALA A 151 -21.28 9.38 3.26
N THR A 152 -20.49 10.39 2.86
CA THR A 152 -20.35 10.79 1.45
C THR A 152 -19.82 9.65 0.57
N VAL A 153 -18.77 8.95 1.00
CA VAL A 153 -18.19 7.83 0.25
C VAL A 153 -19.16 6.63 0.21
N ALA A 154 -19.85 6.35 1.31
CA ALA A 154 -20.80 5.23 1.39
C ALA A 154 -21.97 5.34 0.39
N MET A 155 -22.37 6.57 0.02
CA MET A 155 -23.40 6.79 -1.00
C MET A 155 -22.96 6.48 -2.44
N VAL A 156 -21.65 6.24 -2.67
CA VAL A 156 -21.08 6.08 -4.01
C VAL A 156 -20.24 4.79 -4.07
N PRO A 157 -20.89 3.61 -4.16
CA PRO A 157 -20.19 2.32 -4.17
C PRO A 157 -19.25 2.16 -5.38
N GLU A 158 -19.45 2.92 -6.46
CA GLU A 158 -18.57 2.95 -7.63
C GLU A 158 -17.11 3.31 -7.30
N LEU A 159 -16.87 4.02 -6.18
CA LEU A 159 -15.52 4.37 -5.72
C LEU A 159 -14.71 3.15 -5.24
N GLY A 160 -15.36 2.06 -4.86
CA GLY A 160 -14.70 0.81 -4.50
C GLY A 160 -14.17 0.01 -5.69
N ASN A 161 -14.48 0.42 -6.92
CA ASN A 161 -14.06 -0.29 -8.12
C ASN A 161 -12.55 -0.11 -8.37
N SER A 162 -11.91 -1.17 -8.87
CA SER A 162 -10.45 -1.15 -9.17
C SER A 162 -10.01 -0.15 -10.24
N ASN A 163 -10.96 0.38 -11.02
CA ASN A 163 -10.75 1.41 -12.04
C ASN A 163 -11.35 2.77 -11.64
N ALA A 164 -11.68 2.98 -10.37
CA ALA A 164 -12.12 4.27 -9.87
C ALA A 164 -10.92 5.21 -9.67
N LEU A 165 -11.03 6.42 -10.23
CA LEU A 165 -10.11 7.54 -10.03
C LEU A 165 -10.86 8.67 -9.36
N LEU A 166 -10.35 9.13 -8.24
CA LEU A 166 -10.90 10.21 -7.45
C LEU A 166 -9.95 11.40 -7.45
N PHE A 167 -10.40 12.50 -8.04
CA PHE A 167 -9.80 13.81 -7.84
C PHE A 167 -10.28 14.40 -6.51
N ILE A 168 -9.34 14.96 -5.75
CA ILE A 168 -9.61 15.77 -4.56
C ILE A 168 -9.00 17.15 -4.76
N LEU A 169 -9.42 18.15 -4.00
CA LEU A 169 -8.94 19.53 -4.22
C LEU A 169 -7.48 19.70 -3.77
N SER A 170 -7.21 19.43 -2.49
CA SER A 170 -5.87 19.58 -1.90
C SER A 170 -5.59 18.64 -0.73
N VAL A 171 -6.55 18.45 0.17
CA VAL A 171 -6.36 17.65 1.39
C VAL A 171 -6.78 16.21 1.18
N SER A 172 -5.82 15.28 1.34
CA SER A 172 -6.09 13.84 1.28
C SER A 172 -7.06 13.40 2.37
N PRO A 173 -8.11 12.64 2.03
CA PRO A 173 -9.02 12.10 3.02
C PRO A 173 -8.32 11.07 3.92
N PRO A 174 -8.72 10.96 5.20
CA PRO A 174 -8.15 9.96 6.08
C PRO A 174 -8.53 8.55 5.61
N ALA A 175 -7.62 7.59 5.80
CA ALA A 175 -7.81 6.22 5.33
C ALA A 175 -9.06 5.54 5.91
N SER A 176 -9.54 6.00 7.07
CA SER A 176 -10.72 5.49 7.77
C SER A 176 -12.04 5.73 7.04
N ILE A 177 -12.10 6.61 6.03
CA ILE A 177 -13.35 6.84 5.29
C ILE A 177 -13.66 5.74 4.27
N TRP A 178 -12.69 4.88 3.99
CA TRP A 178 -12.82 3.80 3.00
C TRP A 178 -13.21 2.50 3.71
N SER A 179 -14.42 2.02 3.44
CA SER A 179 -14.90 0.70 3.93
C SER A 179 -14.37 -0.49 3.13
N ALA A 180 -13.76 -0.24 1.96
CA ALA A 180 -13.23 -1.23 1.03
C ALA A 180 -11.88 -0.74 0.42
N THR A 181 -11.53 -1.18 -0.80
CA THR A 181 -10.37 -0.63 -1.52
C THR A 181 -10.62 0.83 -1.86
N ALA A 182 -9.74 1.72 -1.38
CA ALA A 182 -9.74 3.12 -1.76
C ALA A 182 -9.48 3.27 -3.28
N PRO A 183 -10.17 4.20 -3.96
CA PRO A 183 -9.88 4.52 -5.36
C PRO A 183 -8.46 5.07 -5.51
N ARG A 184 -7.99 5.23 -6.76
CA ARG A 184 -6.79 6.04 -7.00
C ARG A 184 -7.12 7.48 -6.69
N ILE A 185 -6.40 8.09 -5.74
CA ILE A 185 -6.64 9.47 -5.33
C ILE A 185 -5.57 10.36 -5.96
N VAL A 186 -5.99 11.45 -6.60
CA VAL A 186 -5.08 12.44 -7.21
C VAL A 186 -5.50 13.85 -6.75
N PRO A 187 -4.65 14.58 -6.01
CA PRO A 187 -4.91 15.96 -5.67
C PRO A 187 -4.83 16.87 -6.89
N LEU A 188 -5.87 17.67 -7.14
CA LEU A 188 -5.91 18.64 -8.23
C LEU A 188 -4.84 19.71 -8.07
N VAL A 189 -4.47 20.06 -6.83
CA VAL A 189 -3.38 20.99 -6.56
C VAL A 189 -2.03 20.58 -7.18
N ASP A 190 -1.85 19.28 -7.45
CA ASP A 190 -0.61 18.74 -8.02
C ASP A 190 -0.66 18.58 -9.54
N VAL A 191 -1.86 18.41 -10.11
CA VAL A 191 -2.04 18.10 -11.55
C VAL A 191 -2.75 19.19 -12.33
N LEU A 192 -3.30 20.22 -11.67
CA LEU A 192 -4.09 21.25 -12.31
C LEU A 192 -3.35 22.59 -12.31
N SER A 193 -3.35 23.26 -13.46
CA SER A 193 -2.78 24.59 -13.62
C SER A 193 -3.77 25.52 -14.32
N LEU A 194 -3.63 26.83 -14.08
CA LEU A 194 -4.41 27.86 -14.76
C LEU A 194 -3.66 28.33 -16.00
N GLY A 195 -4.13 27.93 -17.19
CA GLY A 195 -3.64 28.43 -18.46
C GLY A 195 -4.41 29.65 -18.96
N SER A 196 -3.99 30.22 -20.08
CA SER A 196 -4.64 31.38 -20.70
C SER A 196 -6.07 31.13 -21.20
N ARG A 197 -6.40 29.87 -21.54
CA ARG A 197 -7.73 29.46 -22.06
C ARG A 197 -8.60 28.73 -21.06
N GLY A 198 -8.11 28.47 -19.85
CA GLY A 198 -8.83 27.72 -18.82
C GLY A 198 -7.93 26.84 -17.98
N LEU A 199 -8.53 25.83 -17.35
CA LEU A 199 -7.81 24.85 -16.55
C LEU A 199 -7.11 23.85 -17.45
N ASN A 200 -5.83 23.62 -17.20
CA ASN A 200 -5.03 22.60 -17.87
C ASN A 200 -4.69 21.52 -16.86
N LEU A 201 -4.92 20.27 -17.25
CA LEU A 201 -4.52 19.12 -16.46
C LEU A 201 -3.19 18.58 -17.01
N ASP A 202 -2.18 18.54 -16.16
CA ASP A 202 -0.88 17.97 -16.46
C ASP A 202 -1.02 16.45 -16.62
N ARG A 203 -0.97 16.02 -17.89
CA ARG A 203 -1.16 14.62 -18.24
C ARG A 203 0.03 13.76 -17.84
N GLU A 204 1.24 14.30 -17.85
CA GLU A 204 2.43 13.56 -17.46
C GLU A 204 2.42 13.31 -15.95
N THR A 205 2.12 14.34 -15.17
CA THR A 205 1.97 14.21 -13.71
C THR A 205 0.79 13.31 -13.34
N LEU A 206 -0.34 13.42 -14.05
CA LEU A 206 -1.47 12.49 -13.86
C LEU A 206 -1.08 11.05 -14.20
N GLU A 207 -0.41 10.82 -15.33
CA GLU A 207 0.06 9.49 -15.72
C GLU A 207 1.05 8.93 -14.70
N SER A 208 1.96 9.76 -14.19
CA SER A 208 2.90 9.39 -13.12
C SER A 208 2.16 9.04 -11.82
N ALA A 209 1.11 9.78 -11.44
CA ALA A 209 0.29 9.48 -10.25
C ALA A 209 -0.56 8.20 -10.41
N LEU A 210 -0.96 7.86 -11.64
CA LEU A 210 -1.77 6.68 -11.95
C LEU A 210 -0.94 5.43 -12.24
N THR A 211 0.29 5.63 -12.71
CA THR A 211 1.31 4.61 -12.80
C THR A 211 1.86 4.42 -11.39
N PRO A 212 1.98 3.20 -10.86
CA PRO A 212 2.69 3.02 -9.59
C PRO A 212 4.10 3.60 -9.74
N SER A 213 4.43 4.64 -8.95
CA SER A 213 5.72 5.34 -9.01
C SER A 213 6.88 4.35 -9.08
N SER A 214 7.64 4.44 -10.15
CA SER A 214 9.00 3.90 -10.28
C SER A 214 10.05 4.92 -9.88
N GLU A 215 9.66 6.02 -9.22
CA GLU A 215 10.60 7.00 -8.69
C GLU A 215 11.41 6.36 -7.56
N PRO A 216 12.74 6.57 -7.53
CA PRO A 216 13.62 5.86 -6.61
C PRO A 216 13.24 6.25 -5.19
N LEU A 217 12.90 5.23 -4.39
CA LEU A 217 13.00 5.34 -2.94
C LEU A 217 14.39 5.90 -2.61
N PRO A 218 14.54 6.72 -1.55
CA PRO A 218 15.84 7.20 -1.12
C PRO A 218 16.81 6.02 -1.11
N ALA A 219 17.87 6.11 -1.92
CA ALA A 219 18.79 5.01 -2.10
C ALA A 219 19.26 4.58 -0.70
N PRO A 220 18.99 3.34 -0.27
CA PRO A 220 19.52 2.86 0.99
C PRO A 220 21.04 3.04 0.91
N SER A 221 21.65 3.69 1.91
CA SER A 221 23.11 3.80 1.93
C SER A 221 23.66 2.37 1.86
N PRO A 222 24.54 2.01 0.91
CA PRO A 222 25.04 0.65 0.79
C PRO A 222 25.68 0.19 2.10
N ILE A 223 25.58 -1.10 2.41
CA ILE A 223 26.34 -1.67 3.51
C ILE A 223 27.81 -1.68 3.08
N ALA A 224 28.73 -1.25 3.95
CA ALA A 224 30.16 -1.42 3.69
C ALA A 224 30.47 -2.93 3.72
N LEU A 225 30.44 -3.56 2.55
CA LEU A 225 30.71 -4.98 2.40
C LEU A 225 32.21 -5.23 2.21
N PRO A 226 32.74 -6.37 2.71
CA PRO A 226 34.06 -6.84 2.32
C PRO A 226 34.18 -6.98 0.79
N ALA A 227 35.34 -6.66 0.23
CA ALA A 227 35.60 -6.83 -1.19
C ALA A 227 35.40 -8.29 -1.63
N GLY A 228 34.68 -8.52 -2.72
CA GLY A 228 34.38 -9.86 -3.23
C GLY A 228 33.18 -10.57 -2.59
N THR A 229 32.35 -9.85 -1.82
CA THR A 229 31.11 -10.42 -1.27
C THR A 229 30.19 -10.92 -2.39
N THR A 230 29.63 -12.11 -2.20
CA THR A 230 28.70 -12.77 -3.12
C THR A 230 27.37 -13.07 -2.40
N TRP A 231 26.29 -13.29 -3.15
CA TRP A 231 24.95 -13.43 -2.56
C TRP A 231 24.81 -14.61 -1.59
N ASP A 232 25.54 -15.71 -1.77
CA ASP A 232 25.56 -16.88 -0.87
C ASP A 232 26.13 -16.58 0.53
N GLN A 233 26.91 -15.51 0.64
CA GLN A 233 27.47 -15.02 1.90
C GLN A 233 26.52 -14.08 2.64
N VAL A 234 25.41 -13.69 2.01
CA VAL A 234 24.40 -12.78 2.57
C VAL A 234 23.33 -13.58 3.32
N GLU A 235 23.05 -13.17 4.56
CA GLU A 235 21.89 -13.61 5.34
C GLU A 235 20.94 -12.42 5.56
N LEU A 236 19.67 -12.59 5.20
CA LEU A 236 18.59 -11.65 5.48
C LEU A 236 17.68 -12.21 6.58
N ILE A 237 17.47 -11.44 7.64
CA ILE A 237 16.52 -11.78 8.71
C ILE A 237 15.40 -10.75 8.67
N VAL A 238 14.18 -11.20 8.39
CA VAL A 238 13.01 -10.35 8.20
C VAL A 238 12.10 -10.41 9.41
N ASP A 239 11.92 -9.27 10.05
CA ASP A 239 10.92 -9.04 11.10
C ASP A 239 9.69 -8.33 10.52
N ASP A 240 8.66 -8.05 11.32
CA ASP A 240 7.47 -7.32 10.90
C ASP A 240 7.81 -5.89 10.43
N HIS A 241 8.84 -5.28 11.03
CA HIS A 241 9.23 -3.90 10.73
C HIS A 241 10.71 -3.66 10.43
N VAL A 242 11.57 -4.67 10.61
CA VAL A 242 13.02 -4.53 10.50
C VAL A 242 13.59 -5.60 9.56
N LEU A 243 14.50 -5.19 8.68
CA LEU A 243 15.33 -6.08 7.90
C LEU A 243 16.74 -6.03 8.48
N THR A 244 17.25 -7.19 8.90
CA THR A 244 18.65 -7.33 9.30
C THR A 244 19.40 -8.00 8.15
N VAL A 245 20.47 -7.35 7.70
CA VAL A 245 21.39 -7.89 6.69
C VAL A 245 22.67 -8.27 7.40
N ARG A 246 23.10 -9.53 7.25
CA ARG A 246 24.34 -10.05 7.83
C ARG A 246 25.23 -10.63 6.74
N VAL A 247 26.50 -10.27 6.78
CA VAL A 247 27.57 -10.80 5.92
C VAL A 247 28.79 -11.06 6.79
N GLY A 248 29.09 -12.33 7.06
CA GLY A 248 30.15 -12.71 8.01
C GLY A 248 29.90 -12.13 9.41
N MET A 249 30.81 -11.29 9.90
CA MET A 249 30.68 -10.59 11.19
C MET A 249 29.99 -9.22 11.08
N THR A 250 29.72 -8.74 9.86
CA THR A 250 29.07 -7.45 9.65
C THR A 250 27.56 -7.65 9.71
N GLU A 251 26.90 -6.93 10.62
CA GLU A 251 25.45 -6.91 10.76
C GLU A 251 24.94 -5.47 10.63
N ARG A 252 23.83 -5.29 9.91
CA ARG A 252 23.12 -4.01 9.84
C ARG A 252 21.63 -4.23 9.92
N ARG A 253 20.98 -3.45 10.79
CA ARG A 253 19.52 -3.40 10.93
C ARG A 253 18.99 -2.15 10.24
N VAL A 254 17.97 -2.30 9.41
CA VAL A 254 17.28 -1.19 8.73
C VAL A 254 15.77 -1.38 8.87
N GLY A 255 15.04 -0.31 9.15
CA GLY A 255 13.57 -0.37 9.10
C GLY A 255 13.08 -0.55 7.67
N PHE A 256 11.89 -1.13 7.48
CA PHE A 256 11.32 -1.36 6.14
C PHE A 256 11.31 -0.10 5.27
N ALA A 257 11.03 1.09 5.85
CA ALA A 257 11.07 2.35 5.12
C ALA A 257 12.47 2.70 4.58
N ALA A 258 13.49 2.62 5.44
CA ALA A 258 14.87 2.85 5.06
C ALA A 258 15.43 1.77 4.10
N ALA A 259 14.85 0.56 4.13
CA ALA A 259 15.16 -0.51 3.19
C ALA A 259 14.42 -0.35 1.83
N GLY A 260 13.58 0.69 1.69
CA GLY A 260 12.82 0.95 0.47
C GLY A 260 11.54 0.11 0.34
N PHE A 261 10.95 -0.34 1.44
CA PHE A 261 9.75 -1.17 1.48
C PHE A 261 8.54 -0.48 2.10
N GLU A 262 8.55 0.85 2.23
CA GLU A 262 7.38 1.63 2.65
C GLU A 262 6.40 1.82 1.50
N ASP A 263 5.11 1.70 1.80
CA ASP A 263 4.04 2.05 0.88
C ASP A 263 4.06 3.58 0.68
N GLY A 264 4.44 4.03 -0.50
CA GLY A 264 4.46 5.46 -0.85
C GLY A 264 3.11 6.17 -0.69
N ARG A 265 2.00 5.43 -0.46
CA ARG A 265 0.67 5.98 -0.16
C ARG A 265 0.40 6.19 1.33
N LYS A 266 1.14 5.54 2.22
CA LYS A 266 0.92 5.51 3.67
C LYS A 266 2.25 5.55 4.40
N SER A 267 2.47 6.62 5.17
CA SER A 267 3.69 6.71 5.98
C SER A 267 3.72 5.61 7.04
N ASN A 268 4.90 5.03 7.23
CA ASN A 268 5.20 3.97 8.18
C ASN A 268 4.35 2.70 8.02
N VAL A 269 4.00 2.36 6.78
CA VAL A 269 3.31 1.10 6.45
C VAL A 269 4.15 0.33 5.44
N PRO A 270 4.47 -0.95 5.67
CA PRO A 270 5.19 -1.76 4.69
C PRO A 270 4.31 -2.05 3.47
N ASP A 271 4.92 -2.06 2.28
CA ASP A 271 4.22 -2.32 1.02
C ASP A 271 4.02 -3.82 0.74
N GLN A 272 3.34 -4.13 -0.37
CA GLN A 272 3.07 -5.52 -0.75
C GLN A 272 4.34 -6.35 -1.01
N THR A 273 5.45 -5.72 -1.41
CA THR A 273 6.71 -6.45 -1.64
C THR A 273 7.41 -6.81 -0.35
N TRP A 274 7.22 -6.03 0.73
CA TRP A 274 7.62 -6.43 2.08
C TRP A 274 6.92 -7.72 2.48
N ALA A 275 5.59 -7.80 2.29
CA ALA A 275 4.82 -9.01 2.60
C ALA A 275 5.31 -10.25 1.82
N ILE A 276 5.71 -10.07 0.55
CA ILE A 276 6.31 -11.15 -0.26
C ILE A 276 7.71 -11.51 0.25
N LEU A 277 8.51 -10.54 0.68
CA LEU A 277 9.83 -10.79 1.28
C LEU A 277 9.69 -11.52 2.62
N THR A 278 8.73 -11.15 3.47
CA THR A 278 8.40 -11.88 4.70
C THR A 278 7.93 -13.30 4.40
N LEU A 279 7.14 -13.51 3.34
CA LEU A 279 6.73 -14.84 2.92
C LEU A 279 7.92 -15.68 2.43
N LEU A 280 8.80 -15.08 1.62
CA LEU A 280 10.06 -15.69 1.18
C LEU A 280 10.91 -16.10 2.39
N ALA A 281 10.97 -15.24 3.41
CA ALA A 281 11.69 -15.46 4.67
C ALA A 281 11.08 -16.60 5.50
N ARG A 282 9.75 -16.63 5.64
CA ARG A 282 9.05 -17.74 6.30
C ARG A 282 9.23 -19.08 5.57
N ARG A 283 9.47 -19.03 4.26
CA ARG A 283 9.70 -20.21 3.41
C ARG A 283 11.18 -20.50 3.13
N GLY A 284 12.11 -19.90 3.87
CA GLY A 284 13.54 -20.21 3.74
C GLY A 284 14.12 -19.90 2.36
N GLY A 285 13.62 -18.89 1.66
CA GLY A 285 14.16 -18.45 0.37
C GLY A 285 13.53 -19.09 -0.87
N ILE A 286 12.45 -19.87 -0.70
CA ILE A 286 11.79 -20.59 -1.79
C ILE A 286 10.33 -20.14 -1.91
N LEU A 287 10.00 -19.54 -3.04
CA LEU A 287 8.64 -19.24 -3.45
C LEU A 287 8.32 -20.16 -4.64
N GLY A 288 7.21 -20.89 -4.57
CA GLY A 288 6.75 -21.78 -5.64
C GLY A 288 6.63 -21.12 -7.03
N THR A 289 6.18 -21.88 -8.02
CA THR A 289 5.93 -21.34 -9.38
C THR A 289 4.93 -20.16 -9.37
N PRO A 290 5.06 -19.18 -10.28
CA PRO A 290 4.11 -18.06 -10.37
C PRO A 290 2.65 -18.50 -10.46
N ASP A 291 2.40 -19.62 -11.15
CA ASP A 291 1.06 -20.16 -11.40
C ASP A 291 0.51 -20.92 -10.18
N SER A 292 1.37 -21.49 -9.34
CA SER A 292 0.97 -22.05 -8.05
C SER A 292 0.75 -20.99 -6.98
N ILE A 293 1.40 -19.83 -7.07
CA ILE A 293 1.26 -18.73 -6.10
C ILE A 293 0.06 -17.82 -6.41
N THR A 294 -0.23 -17.52 -7.68
CA THR A 294 -1.31 -16.58 -8.01
C THR A 294 -1.83 -16.71 -9.45
N THR A 295 -3.15 -16.52 -9.61
CA THR A 295 -3.81 -16.41 -10.93
C THR A 295 -3.48 -15.12 -11.69
N LYS A 296 -2.71 -14.19 -11.09
CA LYS A 296 -2.28 -12.90 -11.66
C LYS A 296 -0.75 -12.83 -11.84
N SER A 297 -0.17 -13.78 -12.57
CA SER A 297 1.28 -13.96 -12.74
C SER A 297 2.07 -12.70 -13.14
N GLY A 298 1.47 -11.79 -13.91
CA GLY A 298 2.10 -10.52 -14.30
C GLY A 298 2.34 -9.53 -13.16
N ALA A 299 1.46 -9.49 -12.15
CA ALA A 299 1.64 -8.62 -10.97
C ALA A 299 2.74 -9.17 -10.05
N PHE A 300 2.79 -10.50 -9.90
CA PHE A 300 3.83 -11.18 -9.13
C PHE A 300 5.22 -11.01 -9.74
N LYS A 301 5.35 -11.16 -11.08
CA LYS A 301 6.62 -10.89 -11.78
C LYS A 301 7.11 -9.45 -11.57
N ARG A 302 6.20 -8.47 -11.57
CA ARG A 302 6.54 -7.07 -11.26
C ARG A 302 7.00 -6.90 -9.82
N ALA A 303 6.30 -7.50 -8.85
CA ALA A 303 6.70 -7.46 -7.45
C ALA A 303 8.09 -8.09 -7.23
N MET A 304 8.38 -9.23 -7.86
CA MET A 304 9.69 -9.87 -7.77
C MET A 304 10.79 -9.05 -8.44
N SER A 305 10.50 -8.38 -9.55
CA SER A 305 11.43 -7.42 -10.16
C SER A 305 11.73 -6.24 -9.23
N GLN A 306 10.77 -5.76 -8.44
CA GLN A 306 10.99 -4.71 -7.45
C GLN A 306 11.83 -5.21 -6.28
N ILE A 307 11.57 -6.43 -5.78
CA ILE A 307 12.38 -7.06 -4.73
C ILE A 307 13.84 -7.16 -5.17
N ARG A 308 14.12 -7.67 -6.39
CA ARG A 308 15.48 -7.72 -6.95
C ARG A 308 16.18 -6.36 -6.89
N LYS A 309 15.54 -5.32 -7.42
CA LYS A 309 16.11 -3.97 -7.46
C LYS A 309 16.40 -3.42 -6.06
N ARG A 310 15.49 -3.61 -5.12
CA ARG A 310 15.62 -3.11 -3.74
C ARG A 310 16.71 -3.84 -2.97
N LEU A 311 16.80 -5.17 -3.13
CA LEU A 311 17.87 -5.95 -2.52
C LEU A 311 19.24 -5.58 -3.07
N ASN A 312 19.38 -5.40 -4.41
CA ASN A 312 20.65 -4.97 -5.00
C ASN A 312 21.04 -3.57 -4.52
N ALA A 313 20.08 -2.64 -4.43
CA ALA A 313 20.36 -1.30 -3.91
C ALA A 313 20.77 -1.33 -2.42
N LEU A 314 20.12 -2.17 -1.61
CA LEU A 314 20.39 -2.26 -0.18
C LEU A 314 21.74 -2.91 0.13
N VAL A 315 22.04 -4.03 -0.54
CA VAL A 315 23.24 -4.83 -0.30
C VAL A 315 24.44 -4.26 -1.07
N GLY A 316 24.21 -3.66 -2.24
CA GLY A 316 25.27 -3.09 -3.09
C GLY A 316 25.95 -4.11 -4.01
N LEU A 317 25.27 -5.21 -4.34
CA LEU A 317 25.75 -6.20 -5.31
C LEU A 317 24.98 -6.06 -6.62
N ASP A 318 25.72 -6.06 -7.74
CA ASP A 318 25.14 -5.90 -9.08
C ASP A 318 24.53 -7.21 -9.64
N ASP A 319 24.93 -8.36 -9.12
CA ASP A 319 24.43 -9.68 -9.53
C ASP A 319 22.96 -9.91 -9.13
N ASP A 320 22.25 -10.78 -9.86
CA ASP A 320 20.86 -11.15 -9.51
C ASP A 320 20.83 -11.91 -8.17
N PRO A 321 20.00 -11.50 -7.19
CA PRO A 321 19.87 -12.15 -5.90
C PRO A 321 19.11 -13.50 -5.96
N PHE A 322 18.56 -13.87 -7.11
CA PHE A 322 17.81 -15.12 -7.32
C PHE A 322 18.47 -15.99 -8.38
N HIS A 323 18.26 -17.31 -8.28
CA HIS A 323 18.61 -18.23 -9.36
C HIS A 323 17.71 -17.97 -10.59
N PRO A 324 18.22 -18.23 -11.82
CA PRO A 324 17.43 -18.12 -13.04
C PRO A 324 16.17 -19.00 -12.96
N VAL A 325 15.02 -18.41 -13.27
CA VAL A 325 13.72 -19.11 -13.22
C VAL A 325 13.36 -19.59 -14.62
N GLY A 326 13.38 -20.91 -14.83
CA GLY A 326 12.84 -21.58 -16.00
C GLY A 326 11.31 -21.70 -15.98
N ARG A 327 10.73 -22.23 -17.07
CA ARG A 327 9.28 -22.46 -17.16
C ARG A 327 8.88 -23.57 -16.18
N GLY A 328 8.05 -23.26 -15.18
CA GLY A 328 7.62 -24.21 -14.16
C GLY A 328 8.59 -24.43 -13.00
N SER A 329 9.64 -23.61 -12.86
CA SER A 329 10.55 -23.66 -11.71
C SER A 329 10.19 -22.63 -10.63
N ASP A 330 10.52 -22.95 -9.40
CA ASP A 330 10.34 -22.08 -8.23
C ASP A 330 11.31 -20.89 -8.25
N TYR A 331 10.89 -19.78 -7.63
CA TYR A 331 11.80 -18.69 -7.29
C TYR A 331 12.65 -19.09 -6.09
N ARG A 332 13.96 -19.13 -6.29
CA ARG A 332 14.94 -19.46 -5.25
C ARG A 332 15.95 -18.35 -5.06
N THR A 333 16.17 -17.93 -3.82
CA THR A 333 17.23 -16.96 -3.47
C THR A 333 18.61 -17.58 -3.64
N ARG A 334 19.61 -16.76 -3.98
CA ARG A 334 21.04 -17.12 -3.89
C ARG A 334 21.61 -16.85 -2.50
N PHE A 335 20.88 -16.09 -1.70
CA PHE A 335 21.21 -15.72 -0.33
C PHE A 335 20.34 -16.50 0.66
N ARG A 336 20.77 -16.53 1.92
CA ARG A 336 19.97 -17.11 3.02
C ARG A 336 18.96 -16.09 3.51
N ILE A 337 17.71 -16.51 3.69
CA ILE A 337 16.66 -15.65 4.25
C ILE A 337 15.81 -16.42 5.24
N ARG A 338 15.51 -15.80 6.37
CA ARG A 338 14.60 -16.35 7.39
C ARG A 338 13.79 -15.26 8.06
N ALA A 339 12.59 -15.58 8.51
CA ALA A 339 11.84 -14.68 9.37
C ALA A 339 12.46 -14.69 10.79
N GLU A 340 12.39 -13.58 11.52
CA GLU A 340 12.84 -13.54 12.93
C GLU A 340 12.04 -14.53 13.79
N SER A 341 10.77 -14.76 13.44
CA SER A 341 9.91 -15.79 14.04
C SER A 341 10.25 -17.24 13.67
N GLY A 342 11.22 -17.47 12.77
CA GLY A 342 11.56 -18.77 12.22
C GLY A 342 10.77 -19.17 10.97
N SER A 343 11.16 -20.27 10.32
CA SER A 343 10.50 -20.78 9.12
C SER A 343 9.22 -21.56 9.45
N VAL A 344 8.21 -21.45 8.58
CA VAL A 344 6.92 -22.15 8.72
C VAL A 344 6.50 -22.69 7.35
N PHE A 345 6.07 -23.94 7.32
CA PHE A 345 5.42 -24.58 6.18
C PHE A 345 3.94 -24.18 6.12
N PRO A 346 3.41 -23.81 4.95
CA PRO A 346 2.03 -23.38 4.78
C PRO A 346 1.05 -24.57 4.79
N THR A 347 0.91 -25.21 5.96
CA THR A 347 0.04 -26.36 6.23
C THR A 347 -1.44 -26.02 5.94
N PRO A 348 -2.18 -26.86 5.19
CA PRO A 348 -3.61 -26.66 4.96
C PRO A 348 -4.41 -26.60 6.26
N SER A 349 -5.48 -25.81 6.29
CA SER A 349 -6.36 -25.74 7.46
C SER A 349 -7.04 -27.09 7.69
N GLY A 350 -6.86 -27.66 8.88
CA GLY A 350 -7.42 -28.97 9.24
C GLY A 350 -6.51 -30.16 8.90
N ALA A 351 -5.33 -29.94 8.31
CA ALA A 351 -4.37 -31.01 8.05
C ALA A 351 -3.86 -31.62 9.36
N THR A 352 -3.54 -32.90 9.29
CA THR A 352 -2.94 -33.71 10.34
C THR A 352 -1.61 -34.27 9.86
N TRP A 353 -0.82 -34.92 10.72
CA TRP A 353 0.46 -35.50 10.31
C TRP A 353 0.33 -36.53 9.19
N SER A 354 -0.79 -37.26 9.09
CA SER A 354 -1.02 -38.21 8.00
C SER A 354 -1.19 -37.55 6.63
N ASP A 355 -1.48 -36.25 6.60
CA ASP A 355 -1.56 -35.47 5.36
C ASP A 355 -0.19 -34.91 4.95
N ILE A 356 0.84 -35.05 5.77
CA ILE A 356 2.20 -34.53 5.53
C ILE A 356 3.09 -35.64 4.98
N SER A 357 3.90 -35.30 3.98
CA SER A 357 4.96 -36.15 3.44
C SER A 357 6.28 -35.37 3.37
N ILE A 358 7.37 -35.98 3.82
CA ILE A 358 8.73 -35.43 3.74
C ILE A 358 9.61 -36.49 3.07
N VAL A 359 10.22 -36.13 1.95
CA VAL A 359 11.01 -37.05 1.12
C VAL A 359 12.39 -36.47 0.87
N GLU A 360 13.46 -37.15 1.24
CA GLU A 360 14.81 -36.80 0.76
C GLU A 360 14.93 -37.18 -0.71
N VAL A 361 15.14 -36.20 -1.59
CA VAL A 361 15.19 -36.38 -3.07
C VAL A 361 16.62 -36.33 -3.61
N ALA A 362 17.55 -35.79 -2.83
CA ALA A 362 18.99 -35.84 -3.06
C ALA A 362 19.68 -35.66 -1.70
N PRO A 363 20.99 -35.98 -1.56
CA PRO A 363 21.68 -35.85 -0.28
C PRO A 363 21.49 -34.48 0.37
N GLY A 364 20.81 -34.43 1.52
CA GLY A 364 20.54 -33.18 2.25
C GLY A 364 19.49 -32.27 1.62
N VAL A 365 18.77 -32.72 0.59
CA VAL A 365 17.69 -31.99 -0.08
C VAL A 365 16.39 -32.75 0.10
N ILE A 366 15.42 -32.11 0.73
CA ILE A 366 14.11 -32.71 1.02
C ILE A 366 13.01 -32.01 0.22
N THR A 367 11.95 -32.74 -0.06
CA THR A 367 10.68 -32.24 -0.57
C THR A 367 9.62 -32.49 0.49
N VAL A 368 8.90 -31.46 0.88
CA VAL A 368 7.80 -31.50 1.84
C VAL A 368 6.51 -31.26 1.09
N SER A 369 5.51 -32.12 1.28
CA SER A 369 4.17 -31.95 0.73
C SER A 369 3.07 -32.09 1.78
N ALA A 370 1.93 -31.45 1.53
CA ALA A 370 0.70 -31.63 2.29
C ALA A 370 -0.49 -31.87 1.36
N ASP A 371 -1.26 -32.91 1.64
CA ASP A 371 -2.48 -33.29 0.92
C ASP A 371 -3.70 -32.58 1.53
N ASP A 372 -4.68 -32.24 0.68
CA ASP A 372 -5.86 -31.47 1.09
C ASP A 372 -7.05 -32.43 1.30
N THR A 373 -7.37 -32.76 2.55
CA THR A 373 -8.67 -33.35 2.88
C THR A 373 -9.70 -32.21 2.90
N SER A 374 -10.31 -31.97 1.74
CA SER A 374 -11.24 -30.86 1.50
C SER A 374 -12.40 -30.81 2.52
N VAL A 375 -12.33 -29.90 3.48
CA VAL A 375 -13.49 -29.38 4.22
C VAL A 375 -13.80 -28.01 3.65
N GLY A 376 -14.98 -27.87 3.03
CA GLY A 376 -15.36 -26.71 2.24
C GLY A 376 -15.22 -25.38 3.00
N VAL A 377 -14.45 -24.45 2.44
CA VAL A 377 -14.32 -23.09 2.95
C VAL A 377 -15.19 -22.14 2.12
N GLU A 378 -16.09 -21.46 2.82
CA GLU A 378 -16.88 -20.33 2.33
C GLU A 378 -16.01 -19.26 1.68
N LYS A 379 -16.42 -18.83 0.48
CA LYS A 379 -15.81 -17.72 -0.25
C LYS A 379 -16.03 -16.41 0.50
N THR A 380 -14.99 -15.93 1.18
CA THR A 380 -14.94 -14.55 1.70
C THR A 380 -14.16 -13.67 0.74
N ASN A 381 -14.82 -12.61 0.28
CA ASN A 381 -14.20 -11.55 -0.54
C ASN A 381 -13.38 -10.64 0.39
N ALA A 382 -12.05 -10.57 0.19
CA ALA A 382 -11.19 -9.68 0.96
C ALA A 382 -10.31 -8.79 0.06
N HIS A 383 -10.31 -7.50 0.37
CA HIS A 383 -9.41 -6.47 -0.14
C HIS A 383 -8.41 -6.15 0.97
N SER A 384 -7.13 -6.04 0.58
CA SER A 384 -5.94 -6.22 1.43
C SER A 384 -5.77 -7.68 1.85
N ILE A 385 -4.63 -8.25 1.50
CA ILE A 385 -4.31 -9.64 1.74
C ILE A 385 -3.17 -9.64 2.77
N SER A 386 -3.46 -9.96 4.02
CA SER A 386 -2.42 -10.28 5.02
C SER A 386 -1.61 -11.50 4.56
N SER A 387 -0.42 -11.76 5.11
CA SER A 387 0.34 -12.99 4.83
C SER A 387 -0.53 -14.25 4.99
N ALA A 388 -1.39 -14.29 6.02
CA ALA A 388 -2.37 -15.36 6.23
C ALA A 388 -3.48 -15.43 5.16
N GLN A 389 -4.00 -14.29 4.70
CA GLN A 389 -4.99 -14.26 3.60
C GLN A 389 -4.35 -14.59 2.24
N PHE A 390 -3.06 -14.33 2.06
CA PHE A 390 -2.33 -14.65 0.83
C PHE A 390 -2.09 -16.15 0.78
N GLU A 391 -1.70 -16.74 1.92
CA GLU A 391 -1.63 -18.18 2.12
C GLU A 391 -2.98 -18.87 1.88
N ALA A 392 -4.11 -18.24 2.20
CA ALA A 392 -5.44 -18.76 1.90
C ALA A 392 -5.88 -18.60 0.42
N THR A 393 -5.31 -17.65 -0.33
CA THR A 393 -5.67 -17.35 -1.73
C THR A 393 -4.84 -18.17 -2.75
N VAL A 394 -3.73 -18.74 -2.31
CA VAL A 394 -2.87 -19.67 -3.05
C VAL A 394 -3.57 -21.04 -3.12
N GLY A 395 -4.15 -21.35 -4.28
CA GLY A 395 -5.14 -22.41 -4.50
C GLY A 395 -4.84 -23.81 -3.95
N ALA A 396 -5.94 -24.54 -3.72
CA ALA A 396 -6.06 -25.88 -3.16
C ALA A 396 -5.62 -27.01 -4.11
N SER A 397 -4.33 -27.07 -4.45
CA SER A 397 -3.80 -28.22 -5.21
C SER A 397 -2.38 -28.52 -4.75
N HIS A 398 -2.17 -29.69 -4.12
CA HIS A 398 -0.89 -30.26 -3.66
C HIS A 398 0.25 -29.26 -3.44
N ARG A 399 0.46 -28.85 -2.19
CA ARG A 399 1.56 -27.94 -1.85
C ARG A 399 2.85 -28.73 -1.66
N THR A 400 3.67 -28.83 -2.70
CA THR A 400 5.00 -29.45 -2.64
C THR A 400 6.08 -28.36 -2.61
N VAL A 401 6.95 -28.35 -1.61
CA VAL A 401 8.05 -27.37 -1.44
C VAL A 401 9.36 -28.12 -1.19
N ARG A 402 10.44 -27.68 -1.84
CA ARG A 402 11.78 -28.27 -1.65
C ARG A 402 12.58 -27.46 -0.64
N TYR A 403 13.38 -28.10 0.22
CA TYR A 403 14.27 -27.48 1.20
C TYR A 403 15.66 -28.12 1.17
N THR A 404 16.69 -27.36 1.52
CA THR A 404 17.97 -27.94 1.94
C THR A 404 17.94 -28.11 3.45
N VAL A 405 18.27 -29.29 3.97
CA VAL A 405 18.24 -29.56 5.42
C VAL A 405 19.18 -28.63 6.20
N ALA A 406 20.34 -28.30 5.61
CA ALA A 406 21.30 -27.37 6.20
C ALA A 406 20.76 -25.94 6.35
N ASP A 407 19.76 -25.56 5.57
CA ASP A 407 19.15 -24.22 5.55
C ASP A 407 17.92 -24.14 6.47
N LEU A 408 17.42 -25.26 7.00
CA LEU A 408 16.31 -25.27 7.94
C LEU A 408 16.70 -24.59 9.24
N ASP A 409 15.81 -23.78 9.82
CA ASP A 409 15.98 -23.14 11.14
C ASP A 409 15.85 -24.14 12.31
N ALA A 410 16.19 -25.41 12.06
CA ALA A 410 16.29 -26.46 13.05
C ALA A 410 17.69 -26.46 13.67
N PRO A 411 17.84 -26.77 14.98
CA PRO A 411 19.15 -27.05 15.57
C PRO A 411 19.90 -28.16 14.83
N ILE A 412 21.24 -28.12 14.79
CA ILE A 412 22.06 -29.14 14.10
C ILE A 412 21.66 -30.58 14.50
N PRO A 413 21.49 -30.92 15.79
CA PRO A 413 21.06 -32.27 16.19
C PRO A 413 19.70 -32.69 15.61
N ALA A 414 18.77 -31.74 15.42
CA ALA A 414 17.47 -32.00 14.83
C ALA A 414 17.58 -32.24 13.31
N ARG A 415 18.50 -31.54 12.62
CA ARG A 415 18.77 -31.74 11.19
C ARG A 415 19.32 -33.14 10.92
N ASP A 416 20.27 -33.58 11.74
CA ASP A 416 20.85 -34.92 11.63
C ASP A 416 19.80 -36.00 11.94
N ALA A 417 19.00 -35.79 12.99
CA ALA A 417 17.90 -36.68 13.33
C ALA A 417 16.85 -36.78 12.21
N LEU A 418 16.56 -35.67 11.49
CA LEU A 418 15.62 -35.68 10.37
C LEU A 418 16.14 -36.57 9.23
N LEU A 419 17.42 -36.45 8.87
CA LEU A 419 18.01 -37.29 7.83
C LEU A 419 18.00 -38.77 8.21
N ASP A 420 18.29 -39.10 9.47
CA ASP A 420 18.23 -40.47 9.96
C ASP A 420 16.79 -41.04 9.90
N VAL A 421 15.79 -40.23 10.23
CA VAL A 421 14.38 -40.63 10.13
C VAL A 421 13.99 -40.88 8.67
N LEU A 422 14.36 -39.99 7.76
CA LEU A 422 14.06 -40.13 6.33
C LEU A 422 14.73 -41.37 5.73
N ARG A 423 16.01 -41.58 6.01
CA ARG A 423 16.76 -42.77 5.55
C ARG A 423 16.31 -44.05 6.23
N GLY A 424 15.75 -43.95 7.44
CA GLY A 424 15.10 -45.03 8.17
C GLY A 424 13.67 -45.33 7.72
N GLY A 425 13.15 -44.66 6.68
CA GLY A 425 11.77 -44.86 6.22
C GLY A 425 10.73 -44.49 7.27
N GLY A 426 10.96 -43.40 8.00
CA GLY A 426 10.09 -42.91 9.07
C GLY A 426 10.29 -43.61 10.41
N THR A 427 11.23 -44.56 10.51
CA THR A 427 11.53 -45.27 11.75
C THR A 427 13.03 -45.27 12.06
N VAL A 428 13.41 -44.86 13.27
CA VAL A 428 14.82 -44.87 13.72
C VAL A 428 14.97 -45.45 15.12
N ARG A 429 16.07 -46.17 15.37
CA ARG A 429 16.44 -46.66 16.71
C ARG A 429 17.33 -45.65 17.41
N ARG A 430 16.76 -44.87 18.32
CA ARG A 430 17.44 -43.92 19.20
C ARG A 430 16.81 -43.98 20.61
N PRO A 431 17.52 -43.60 21.68
CA PRO A 431 16.93 -43.54 23.03
C PRO A 431 15.71 -42.61 23.08
N GLY A 432 14.75 -42.89 23.97
CA GLY A 432 13.57 -42.03 24.16
C GLY A 432 13.90 -40.63 24.71
N THR A 433 15.13 -40.44 25.21
CA THR A 433 15.68 -39.17 25.69
C THR A 433 16.69 -38.57 24.72
N ASP A 434 16.67 -38.97 23.44
CA ASP A 434 17.57 -38.43 22.43
C ASP A 434 17.23 -36.95 22.16
N ASP A 435 18.15 -36.05 22.53
CA ASP A 435 17.97 -34.60 22.40
C ASP A 435 17.74 -34.18 20.94
N GLY A 436 18.32 -34.90 19.97
CA GLY A 436 18.12 -34.66 18.55
C GLY A 436 16.68 -34.95 18.12
N MET A 437 16.11 -36.08 18.56
CA MET A 437 14.71 -36.44 18.29
C MET A 437 13.72 -35.50 18.97
N LEU A 438 13.98 -35.08 20.21
CA LEU A 438 13.14 -34.13 20.94
C LEU A 438 13.17 -32.73 20.29
N ALA A 439 14.36 -32.28 19.89
CA ALA A 439 14.54 -31.02 19.16
C ALA A 439 13.88 -31.09 17.77
N LEU A 440 13.96 -32.24 17.09
CA LEU A 440 13.29 -32.49 15.82
C LEU A 440 11.76 -32.40 15.98
N GLY A 441 11.19 -33.06 16.98
CA GLY A 441 9.74 -32.99 17.24
C GLY A 441 9.27 -31.57 17.50
N SER A 442 9.99 -30.83 18.35
CA SER A 442 9.70 -29.42 18.65
C SER A 442 9.83 -28.51 17.43
N PHE A 443 10.82 -28.78 16.56
CA PHE A 443 10.98 -28.06 15.30
C PHE A 443 9.81 -28.35 14.35
N LEU A 444 9.48 -29.62 14.11
CA LEU A 444 8.44 -30.01 13.17
C LEU A 444 7.05 -29.49 13.60
N SER A 445 6.66 -29.60 14.87
CA SER A 445 5.38 -29.05 15.35
C SER A 445 5.25 -27.55 15.10
N ARG A 446 6.32 -26.79 15.34
CA ARG A 446 6.35 -25.34 15.05
C ARG A 446 6.41 -25.06 13.55
N PHE A 447 7.15 -25.85 12.80
CA PHE A 447 7.32 -25.70 11.36
C PHE A 447 5.99 -25.96 10.62
N PHE A 448 5.20 -26.94 11.03
CA PHE A 448 3.90 -27.24 10.42
C PHE A 448 2.69 -26.60 11.14
N LEU A 449 2.89 -25.94 12.29
CA LEU A 449 1.81 -25.42 13.15
C LEU A 449 0.80 -26.50 13.54
N LEU A 450 1.28 -27.70 13.85
CA LEU A 450 0.47 -28.83 14.30
C LEU A 450 0.74 -29.10 15.79
N ASP A 451 -0.33 -29.09 16.58
CA ASP A 451 -0.26 -29.26 18.04
C ASP A 451 0.00 -30.72 18.47
N SER A 452 -0.29 -31.70 17.59
CA SER A 452 -0.01 -33.10 17.85
C SER A 452 1.48 -33.43 17.66
N PRO A 453 2.02 -34.44 18.38
CA PRO A 453 3.42 -34.81 18.23
C PRO A 453 3.68 -35.50 16.87
N PRO A 454 4.70 -35.07 16.11
CA PRO A 454 5.07 -35.67 14.82
C PRO A 454 5.74 -37.04 14.92
N LEU A 455 6.22 -37.37 16.13
CA LEU A 455 7.07 -38.51 16.42
C LEU A 455 6.58 -39.19 17.68
N THR A 456 6.42 -40.50 17.63
CA THR A 456 6.05 -41.33 18.78
C THR A 456 7.18 -42.29 19.12
N PHE A 457 7.48 -42.43 20.41
CA PHE A 457 8.49 -43.36 20.90
C PHE A 457 7.84 -44.62 21.45
N HIS A 458 8.15 -45.78 20.88
CA HIS A 458 7.63 -47.06 21.33
C HIS A 458 8.67 -48.18 21.13
N LEU A 459 8.88 -49.01 22.16
CA LEU A 459 9.80 -50.17 22.15
C LEU A 459 11.21 -49.87 21.61
N GLY A 460 11.81 -48.75 22.03
CA GLY A 460 13.18 -48.39 21.65
C GLY A 460 13.32 -47.82 20.23
N LYS A 461 12.21 -47.42 19.61
CA LYS A 461 12.17 -46.81 18.29
C LYS A 461 11.34 -45.54 18.31
N TRP A 462 11.75 -44.59 17.50
CA TRP A 462 10.95 -43.43 17.13
C TRP A 462 10.31 -43.69 15.77
N THR A 463 9.02 -43.39 15.67
CA THR A 463 8.22 -43.55 14.44
C THR A 463 7.56 -42.22 14.11
N THR A 464 7.50 -41.86 12.82
CA THR A 464 6.79 -40.66 12.35
C THR A 464 5.29 -40.88 12.24
N GLU A 465 4.52 -39.83 12.52
CA GLU A 465 3.07 -39.78 12.25
C GLU A 465 2.77 -39.27 10.82
N PHE A 466 3.82 -38.97 10.05
CA PHE A 466 3.79 -38.48 8.68
C PHE A 466 4.59 -39.40 7.76
N GLU A 467 4.35 -39.30 6.45
CA GLU A 467 5.10 -40.08 5.47
C GLU A 467 6.55 -39.57 5.38
N ALA A 468 7.51 -40.46 5.59
CA ALA A 468 8.93 -40.09 5.65
C ALA A 468 9.78 -41.17 4.98
N TYR A 469 10.50 -40.81 3.91
CA TYR A 469 11.46 -41.72 3.28
C TYR A 469 12.55 -40.98 2.52
N SER A 470 13.61 -41.69 2.12
CA SER A 470 14.63 -41.19 1.22
C SER A 470 14.49 -41.89 -0.13
N SER A 471 14.44 -41.08 -1.19
CA SER A 471 14.46 -41.50 -2.60
C SER A 471 15.80 -41.17 -3.28
N ALA A 472 16.73 -40.56 -2.53
CA ALA A 472 18.07 -40.34 -3.02
C ALA A 472 18.71 -41.71 -3.29
N GLU A 473 19.14 -41.95 -4.53
CA GLU A 473 19.96 -43.12 -4.84
C GLU A 473 21.18 -43.07 -3.92
N ASP A 474 21.40 -44.16 -3.16
CA ASP A 474 22.64 -44.38 -2.43
C ASP A 474 23.76 -44.47 -3.46
N GLY A 475 24.36 -43.32 -3.79
CA GLY A 475 25.64 -43.25 -4.46
C GLY A 475 26.68 -43.88 -3.54
N ASP A 476 27.01 -45.13 -3.84
CA ASP A 476 27.96 -46.01 -3.16
C ASP A 476 27.59 -46.45 -1.72
N ARG A 477 27.07 -47.68 -1.64
CA ARG A 477 27.45 -48.64 -0.61
C ARG A 477 28.18 -49.83 -1.22
#